data_AF-A0A382LPU8-F1
#
_entry.id   AF-A0A382LPU8-F1
#
_cell.length_a   1.000
_cell.length_b   1.000
_cell.length_c   1.000
_cell.angle_alpha   90.00
_cell.angle_beta   90.00
_cell.angle_gamma   90.00
#
_symmetry.space_group_name_H-M   'P 1'
#
loop_
_entity.id
_entity.type
_entity.pdbx_description
1 polymer ?
#
loop_
_entity_poly.entity_id
_entity_poly.type
_entity_poly.pdbx_seq_one_letter_code
_entity_poly.pdbx_strand_id
1 'polypeptide(L)' 'MINIGSGKATSILQLANMIIGFSDLSLQAIFQEPQKGDIHKSHADIDSAKKLLKWEPKTELKTWLHNTISDKYSDDV' A
#
# COMPACT_ATOMS: atom_id res chain seq x y z
N MET A 1 -20.87 -11.70 6.33
CA MET A 1 -19.58 -11.45 5.65
C MET A 1 -19.14 -10.03 5.99
N ILE A 2 -17.89 -9.81 6.39
CA ILE A 2 -17.32 -8.50 6.77
C ILE A 2 -16.00 -8.33 6.03
N ASN A 3 -15.84 -7.24 5.28
CA ASN A 3 -14.59 -6.93 4.59
C ASN A 3 -13.60 -6.26 5.55
N ILE A 4 -12.32 -6.61 5.46
CA ILE A 4 -11.23 -5.99 6.21
C ILE A 4 -10.25 -5.38 5.22
N GLY A 5 -9.84 -4.14 5.44
CA GLY A 5 -8.92 -3.41 4.57
C GLY A 5 -8.90 -1.93 4.92
N SER A 6 -7.95 -1.15 4.41
CA SER A 6 -7.77 0.25 4.85
C SER A 6 -8.95 1.20 4.55
N GLY A 7 -9.86 0.82 3.65
CA GLY A 7 -10.88 1.71 3.08
C GLY A 7 -10.31 2.81 2.18
N LYS A 8 -8.98 2.82 1.96
CA LYS A 8 -8.27 3.77 1.10
C LYS A 8 -7.75 3.03 -0.12
N ALA A 9 -8.04 3.55 -1.31
CA ALA A 9 -7.46 3.04 -2.55
C ALA A 9 -6.06 3.63 -2.78
N THR A 10 -5.13 2.80 -3.24
CA THR A 10 -3.78 3.21 -3.63
C THR A 10 -3.50 2.69 -5.04
N SER A 11 -3.06 3.54 -5.95
CA SER A 11 -2.64 3.11 -7.29
C SER A 11 -1.23 2.50 -7.28
N ILE A 12 -0.91 1.68 -8.29
CA ILE A 12 0.44 1.14 -8.48
C ILE A 12 1.48 2.26 -8.57
N LEU A 13 1.16 3.35 -9.29
CA LEU A 13 2.05 4.51 -9.41
C LEU A 13 2.27 5.22 -8.07
N GLN A 14 1.23 5.38 -7.24
CA GLN A 14 1.37 5.95 -5.91
C GLN A 14 2.27 5.09 -5.02
N LEU A 15 2.06 3.76 -5.04
CA LEU A 15 2.89 2.82 -4.30
C LEU A 15 4.36 2.86 -4.76
N ALA A 16 4.60 2.84 -6.07
CA ALA A 16 5.95 2.91 -6.64
C ALA A 16 6.65 4.22 -6.24
N ASN A 17 5.97 5.36 -6.34
CA ASN A 17 6.54 6.66 -5.95
C ASN A 17 6.84 6.74 -4.44
N MET A 18 6.03 6.12 -3.58
CA MET A 18 6.34 6.02 -2.14
C MET A 18 7.65 5.26 -1.93
N ILE A 19 7.80 4.08 -2.55
CA ILE A 19 9.00 3.24 -2.43
C ILE A 19 10.24 3.95 -2.99
N ILE A 20 10.15 4.54 -4.19
CA ILE A 20 11.23 5.31 -4.79
C ILE A 20 11.66 6.45 -3.86
N GLY A 21 10.70 7.20 -3.30
CA GLY A 21 10.97 8.28 -2.36
C GLY A 21 11.63 7.86 -1.04
N PHE A 22 11.65 6.57 -0.71
CA PHE A 22 12.36 6.02 0.45
C PHE A 22 13.72 5.41 0.11
N SER A 23 14.03 5.23 -1.17
CA SER A 23 15.24 4.51 -1.60
C SER A 23 16.49 5.38 -1.72
N ASP A 24 16.37 6.71 -1.68
CA ASP A 24 17.41 7.68 -2.04
C ASP A 24 18.01 7.49 -3.45
N LEU A 25 17.39 6.66 -4.28
CA LEU A 25 17.81 6.40 -5.66
C LEU A 25 17.08 7.34 -6.64
N SER A 26 17.80 7.73 -7.70
CA SER A 26 17.20 8.44 -8.84
C SER A 26 16.49 7.46 -9.77
N LEU A 27 15.28 7.04 -9.38
CA LEU A 27 14.44 6.10 -10.12
C LEU A 27 13.16 6.77 -10.64
N GLN A 28 12.60 6.21 -11.71
CA GLN A 28 11.30 6.61 -12.25
C GLN A 28 10.49 5.38 -12.66
N ALA A 29 9.16 5.45 -12.49
CA ALA A 29 8.26 4.41 -12.97
C ALA A 29 8.21 4.39 -14.50
N ILE A 30 8.36 3.20 -15.09
CA ILE A 30 8.25 2.98 -16.54
C ILE A 30 6.90 2.32 -16.83
N PHE A 31 6.11 2.92 -17.71
CA PHE A 31 4.82 2.39 -18.10
C PHE A 31 4.95 1.32 -19.18
N GLN A 32 4.16 0.27 -19.05
CA GLN A 32 4.07 -0.84 -19.99
C GLN A 32 2.60 -1.20 -20.25
N GLU A 33 2.37 -2.05 -21.24
CA GLU A 33 1.03 -2.53 -21.57
C GLU A 33 0.37 -3.22 -20.36
N PRO A 34 -0.94 -3.00 -20.14
CA PRO A 34 -1.66 -3.61 -19.03
C PRO A 34 -1.72 -5.13 -19.18
N GLN A 35 -1.58 -5.84 -18.05
CA GLN A 35 -1.69 -7.29 -18.06
C GLN A 35 -3.15 -7.71 -18.26
N LYS A 36 -3.39 -8.57 -19.26
CA LYS A 36 -4.73 -9.08 -19.56
C LYS A 36 -5.25 -9.89 -18.37
N GLY A 37 -6.43 -9.52 -17.88
CA GLY A 37 -7.09 -10.20 -16.76
C GLY A 37 -6.79 -9.59 -15.39
N ASP A 38 -5.93 -8.57 -15.32
CA ASP A 38 -5.65 -7.87 -14.08
C ASP A 38 -6.82 -6.97 -13.65
N ILE A 39 -7.10 -6.90 -12.34
CA ILE A 39 -8.22 -6.14 -11.81
C ILE A 39 -7.81 -4.67 -11.69
N HIS A 40 -8.48 -3.80 -12.44
CA HIS A 40 -8.11 -2.38 -12.48
C HIS A 40 -8.30 -1.64 -11.15
N LYS A 41 -9.33 -1.99 -10.38
CA LYS A 41 -9.65 -1.36 -9.09
C LYS A 41 -10.13 -2.41 -8.10
N SER A 42 -9.45 -2.47 -6.95
CA SER A 42 -9.86 -3.29 -5.81
C SER A 42 -9.68 -2.48 -4.53
N HIS A 43 -10.77 -2.28 -3.80
CA HIS A 43 -10.75 -1.72 -2.45
C HIS A 43 -11.92 -2.26 -1.63
N ALA A 44 -11.72 -2.40 -0.33
CA ALA A 44 -12.76 -2.84 0.58
C ALA A 44 -13.58 -1.65 1.09
N ASP A 45 -14.91 -1.71 0.93
CA ASP A 45 -15.81 -0.97 1.82
C ASP A 45 -15.77 -1.62 3.21
N ILE A 46 -15.40 -0.83 4.21
CA ILE A 46 -15.13 -1.28 5.58
C ILE A 46 -16.18 -0.80 6.59
N ASP A 47 -17.30 -0.26 6.13
CA ASP A 47 -18.37 0.23 6.99
C ASP A 47 -18.88 -0.83 7.98
N SER A 48 -19.04 -2.07 7.51
CA SER A 48 -19.46 -3.19 8.36
C SER A 48 -18.42 -3.52 9.44
N ALA A 49 -17.13 -3.46 9.12
CA ALA A 49 -16.05 -3.71 10.07
C ALA A 49 -16.00 -2.62 11.16
N LYS A 50 -16.14 -1.34 10.76
CA LYS A 50 -16.22 -0.22 11.70
C LYS A 50 -17.42 -0.34 12.64
N LYS A 51 -18.61 -0.60 12.10
CA LYS A 51 -19.88 -0.61 12.87
C LYS A 51 -19.94 -1.79 13.84
N LEU A 52 -19.68 -2.99 13.33
CA LEU A 52 -19.93 -4.25 14.05
C LEU A 52 -18.74 -4.71 14.90
N LEU A 53 -17.51 -4.49 14.41
CA LEU A 53 -16.29 -4.96 15.09
C LEU A 53 -15.52 -3.84 15.79
N LYS A 54 -15.95 -2.57 15.64
CA LYS A 54 -15.16 -1.39 16.04
C LYS A 54 -13.75 -1.41 15.45
N TRP A 55 -13.63 -2.02 14.26
CA TRP A 55 -12.37 -2.18 13.57
C TRP A 55 -12.02 -0.90 12.81
N GLU A 56 -10.78 -0.45 12.96
CA GLU A 56 -10.20 0.65 12.18
C GLU A 56 -8.74 0.31 11.85
N PRO A 57 -8.24 0.64 10.64
CA PRO A 57 -6.84 0.44 10.29
C PRO A 57 -5.99 1.41 11.11
N LYS A 58 -5.05 0.87 11.88
CA LYS A 58 -4.20 1.67 12.80
C LYS A 58 -2.89 2.15 12.18
N THR A 59 -2.49 1.56 11.06
CA THR A 59 -1.21 1.83 10.42
C THR A 59 -1.44 2.33 9.01
N GLU A 60 -0.87 3.49 8.69
CA GLU A 60 -0.90 4.00 7.33
C GLU A 60 0.10 3.26 6.45
N LEU A 61 -0.27 3.04 5.18
CA LEU A 61 0.57 2.34 4.21
C LEU A 61 1.96 2.98 4.09
N LYS A 62 2.03 4.31 4.01
CA LYS A 62 3.29 5.05 3.89
C LYS A 62 4.20 4.83 5.11
N THR A 63 3.65 4.93 6.32
CA THR A 63 4.39 4.72 7.58
C THR A 63 4.89 3.27 7.68
N TRP A 64 4.03 2.31 7.38
CA TRP A 64 4.42 0.90 7.41
C TRP A 64 5.51 0.58 6.38
N LEU A 65 5.38 1.11 5.14
CA LEU A 65 6.37 0.92 4.09
C LEU A 65 7.72 1.50 4.46
N HIS A 66 7.75 2.73 5.01
CA HIS A 66 8.97 3.36 5.50
C HIS A 66 9.68 2.46 6.50
N ASN A 67 8.97 2.02 7.54
CA ASN A 67 9.56 1.15 8.57
C ASN A 67 10.03 -0.19 7.99
N THR A 68 9.22 -0.82 7.14
CA THR A 68 9.56 -2.12 6.52
C THR A 68 10.79 -2.06 5.62
N ILE A 69 10.97 -0.94 4.91
CA ILE A 69 12.14 -0.74 4.06
C ILE A 69 13.36 -0.43 4.93
N SER A 70 13.25 0.49 5.89
CA SER A 70 14.35 0.89 6.77
C SER A 70 14.83 -0.22 7.72
N ASP A 71 13.92 -1.03 8.26
CA ASP A 71 14.25 -2.14 9.16
C ASP A 71 15.11 -3.20 8.46
N LYS A 72 14.90 -3.43 7.16
CA LYS A 72 15.73 -4.36 6.36
C LYS A 72 17.17 -3.90 6.13
N TYR A 73 17.45 -2.60 6.26
CA TYR A 73 18.81 -2.06 6.12
C TYR A 73 19.53 -1.86 7.46
N SER A 74 18.88 -2.24 8.58
CA SER A 74 19.44 -2.09 9.93
C SER A 74 20.17 -3.35 10.42
N ASP A 75 19.94 -4.51 9.78
CA ASP A 75 20.62 -5.78 10.10
C ASP A 75 21.92 -6.01 9.28
N ASP A 76 22.27 -5.08 8.39
CA ASP A 76 23.46 -5.14 7.51
C ASP A 76 24.63 -4.21 7.96
N VAL A 77 24.65 -3.77 9.24
CA VAL A 77 25.76 -3.01 9.86
C VAL A 77 26.31 -3.73 11.09
#